data_AF-A0A498EUR7-F1
#
_entry.id   AF-A0A498EUR7-F1
#
_cell.length_a   1.000
_cell.length_b   1.000
_cell.length_c   1.000
_cell.angle_alpha   90.00
_cell.angle_beta   90.00
_cell.angle_gamma   90.00
#
_symmetry.space_group_name_H-M   'P 1'
#
loop_
_entity.id
_entity.type
_entity.pdbx_description
1 polymer ?
#
loop_
_entity_poly.entity_id
_entity_poly.type
_entity_poly.pdbx_seq_one_letter_code
_entity_poly.pdbx_strand_id
1 'polypeptide(L)' 'MYLSGDDVDELDIRYPEFNVEWQREHGEQLPKNEKFYPAVVRAGLSRTSIEEELGLKG' A
#
# COMPACT_ATOMS: atom_id res chain seq x y z
N MET A 1 0.56 13.30 -5.93
CA MET A 1 1.70 12.72 -6.67
C MET A 1 1.12 12.10 -7.93
N TYR A 2 1.69 12.39 -9.09
CA TYR A 2 1.34 11.68 -10.33
C TYR A 2 2.43 10.66 -10.59
N LEU A 3 2.06 9.38 -10.53
CA LEU A 3 2.89 8.26 -10.94
C LEU A 3 2.76 8.08 -12.46
N SER A 4 3.77 7.49 -13.10
CA SER A 4 3.63 7.10 -14.51
C SER A 4 2.57 5.99 -14.63
N GLY A 5 1.98 5.82 -15.82
CA GLY A 5 0.98 4.78 -16.03
C GLY A 5 1.50 3.39 -15.67
N ASP A 6 2.73 3.09 -16.07
CA ASP A 6 3.41 1.81 -15.80
C ASP A 6 3.60 1.59 -14.29
N ASP A 7 3.99 2.63 -13.54
CA ASP A 7 4.15 2.53 -12.08
C ASP A 7 2.79 2.31 -11.38
N VAL A 8 1.71 2.93 -11.88
CA VAL A 8 0.36 2.73 -11.34
C VAL A 8 -0.09 1.29 -11.57
N ASP A 9 0.14 0.75 -12.76
CA ASP A 9 -0.25 -0.61 -13.11
C ASP A 9 0.47 -1.65 -12.23
N GLU A 10 1.77 -1.47 -11.99
CA GLU A 10 2.53 -2.34 -11.09
C GLU A 10 1.99 -2.29 -9.65
N LEU A 11 1.68 -1.09 -9.15
CA LEU A 11 1.12 -0.93 -7.82
C LEU A 11 -0.29 -1.47 -7.70
N ASP A 12 -1.08 -1.40 -8.77
CA ASP A 12 -2.43 -1.97 -8.82
C ASP A 12 -2.43 -3.50 -8.84
N ILE A 13 -1.37 -4.14 -9.32
CA ILE A 13 -1.16 -5.60 -9.20
C ILE A 13 -0.89 -5.99 -7.74
N ARG A 14 -0.14 -5.16 -6.99
CA ARG A 14 0.26 -5.45 -5.61
C ARG A 14 -0.78 -5.03 -4.57
N TYR A 15 -1.55 -3.98 -4.85
CA TYR A 15 -2.58 -3.45 -3.96
C TYR A 15 -3.57 -4.49 -3.38
N PRO A 16 -4.08 -5.47 -4.15
CA PRO A 16 -5.06 -6.43 -3.67
C PRO A 16 -4.60 -7.22 -2.43
N GLU A 17 -3.31 -7.55 -2.34
CA GLU A 17 -2.73 -8.27 -1.20
C GLU A 17 -2.90 -7.46 0.10
N PHE A 18 -2.44 -6.22 0.10
CA PHE A 18 -2.54 -5.33 1.26
C PHE A 18 -3.99 -4.93 1.57
N ASN A 19 -4.83 -4.79 0.54
CA ASN A 19 -6.23 -4.44 0.73
C ASN A 19 -7.02 -5.55 1.43
N VAL A 20 -6.71 -6.83 1.17
CA VAL A 20 -7.36 -7.95 1.86
C VAL A 20 -7.04 -7.93 3.35
N GLU A 21 -5.77 -7.79 3.74
CA GLU A 21 -5.40 -7.74 5.15
C GLU A 21 -5.92 -6.47 5.84
N TRP A 22 -5.85 -5.31 5.17
CA TRP A 22 -6.44 -4.08 5.69
C TRP A 22 -7.94 -4.20 5.94
N GLN A 23 -8.69 -4.80 5.00
CA GLN A 23 -10.13 -5.03 5.17
C GLN A 23 -10.45 -5.93 6.37
N ARG A 24 -9.63 -6.95 6.62
CA ARG A 24 -9.81 -7.83 7.79
C ARG A 24 -9.60 -7.10 9.10
N GLU A 25 -8.59 -6.22 9.17
CA GLU A 25 -8.26 -5.50 10.39
C GLU A 25 -9.16 -4.28 10.64
N HIS A 26 -9.54 -3.55 9.59
CA HIS A 26 -10.20 -2.24 9.69
C HIS A 26 -11.66 -2.24 9.23
N GLY A 27 -12.12 -3.29 8.54
CA GLY A 27 -13.50 -3.39 8.04
C GLY A 27 -13.82 -2.48 6.84
N GLU A 28 -12.80 -1.85 6.23
CA GLU A 28 -12.94 -0.94 5.10
C GLU A 28 -11.88 -1.18 4.02
N GLN A 29 -12.06 -0.60 2.83
CA GLN A 29 -11.05 -0.68 1.77
C GLN A 29 -9.83 0.18 2.10
N LEU A 30 -8.63 -0.30 1.75
CA LEU A 30 -7.38 0.44 1.95
C LEU A 30 -7.36 1.71 1.08
N PRO A 31 -7.35 2.92 1.68
CA PRO A 31 -7.36 4.14 0.88
C PRO A 31 -6.05 4.29 0.08
N LYS A 32 -6.12 4.19 -1.26
CA LYS A 32 -4.92 4.24 -2.13
C LYS A 32 -4.08 5.51 -1.91
N ASN A 33 -4.72 6.68 -2.00
CA ASN A 33 -4.04 7.98 -1.93
C ASN A 33 -3.58 8.36 -0.52
N GLU A 34 -4.35 7.99 0.51
CA GLU A 34 -4.08 8.43 1.88
C GLU A 34 -3.19 7.44 2.65
N LYS A 35 -3.23 6.15 2.30
CA LYS A 35 -2.52 5.09 3.02
C LYS A 35 -1.54 4.33 2.14
N PHE A 36 -2.00 3.72 1.05
CA PHE A 36 -1.18 2.79 0.27
C PHE A 36 0.02 3.44 -0.42
N TYR A 37 -0.18 4.46 -1.27
CA TYR A 37 0.94 5.10 -1.97
C TYR A 37 1.94 5.74 -0.99
N PRO A 38 1.50 6.45 0.07
CA PRO A 38 2.43 6.92 1.11
C PRO A 38 3.22 5.78 1.77
N ALA A 39 2.60 4.63 2.04
CA ALA A 39 3.29 3.47 2.61
C ALA A 39 4.34 2.89 1.66
N VAL A 40 4.02 2.76 0.36
CA VAL A 40 4.98 2.33 -0.68
C VAL A 40 6.20 3.26 -0.71
N VAL A 41 5.98 4.57 -0.71
CA VAL A 41 7.07 5.56 -0.73
C VAL A 41 7.91 5.48 0.53
N ARG A 42 7.29 5.38 1.72
CA ARG A 42 8.02 5.28 2.99
C ARG A 42 8.80 3.98 3.08
N ALA A 43 8.23 2.85 2.69
CA ALA A 43 8.90 1.56 2.63
C ALA A 43 10.18 1.61 1.80
N GLY A 44 10.09 2.21 0.60
CA GLY A 44 11.25 2.39 -0.29
C GLY A 44 12.34 3.30 0.29
N LEU A 45 11.96 4.39 0.97
CA LEU A 45 12.92 5.34 1.56
C LEU A 45 13.57 4.84 2.85
N SER A 46 12.78 4.19 3.71
CA SER A 46 13.18 3.70 5.03
C SER A 46 13.77 2.29 5.00
N ARG A 47 13.72 1.60 3.86
CA ARG A 47 14.06 0.17 3.71
C ARG A 47 13.24 -0.72 4.66
N THR A 48 12.00 -0.34 4.92
CA THR A 48 10.98 -1.10 5.64
C THR A 48 10.04 -1.79 4.64
N SER A 49 9.15 -2.66 5.12
CA SER A 49 8.11 -3.27 4.29
C SER A 49 6.85 -2.40 4.21
N ILE A 50 5.99 -2.65 3.21
CA ILE A 50 4.72 -1.91 3.07
C ILE A 50 3.76 -2.29 4.19
N GLU A 51 3.76 -3.56 4.61
CA GLU A 51 2.99 -4.07 5.75
C GLU A 51 3.37 -3.34 7.04
N GLU A 52 4.67 -3.17 7.30
CA GLU A 52 5.16 -2.40 8.46
C GLU A 52 4.66 -0.95 8.43
N GLU A 53 4.73 -0.28 7.28
CA GLU A 53 4.26 1.10 7.10
C GLU A 53 2.73 1.25 7.18
N LEU A 54 1.99 0.17 6.93
CA LEU A 54 0.53 0.10 7.09
C LEU A 54 0.11 -0.40 8.47
N GLY A 55 1.05 -0.89 9.29
CA GLY A 55 0.77 -1.51 10.58
C GLY A 55 0.07 -2.86 10.48
N LEU A 56 0.15 -3.53 9.32
CA LEU A 56 -0.45 -4.84 9.10
C LEU A 56 0.46 -5.93 9.65
N LYS A 57 -0.13 -6.99 10.20
CA LYS A 57 0.63 -8.18 10.59
C LYS A 57 0.81 -9.09 9.38
N GLY A 58 2.05 -9.18 8.87
CA GLY A 58 2.47 -10.24 7.95
C GLY A 58 2.49 -11.62 8.59
#